data_AF-A0A7M7ITF4-F1
#
_entry.id   AF-A0A7M7ITF4-F1
#
_cell.length_a   1.000
_cell.length_b   1.000
_cell.length_c   1.000
_cell.angle_alpha   90.00
_cell.angle_beta   90.00
_cell.angle_gamma   90.00
#
_symmetry.space_group_name_H-M   'P 1'
#
loop_
_entity.id
_entity.type
_entity.pdbx_description
1 polymer ?
#
loop_
_entity_poly.entity_id
_entity_poly.type
_entity_poly.pdbx_seq_one_letter_code
_entity_poly.pdbx_strand_id
1 'polypeptide(L)'
;MAPKTSSTDRCVSPSSIEDDCFIQSIDSEEYSVRFMPRENGIHNIHIQFDGVYINGSPFRVNVGKVDADPAAIYAHGYGLKDIKTGQKTDFIIDTCNAGAGALGVTIDGPSNMILYFNH
;
A
#
# COMPACT_ATOMS: atom_id res chain seq x y z
N MET A 1 27.72 -1.98 -26.24
CA MET A 1 26.46 -2.49 -26.83
C MET A 1 25.68 -3.15 -25.69
N ALA A 2 24.64 -2.51 -25.17
CA ALA A 2 23.70 -3.19 -24.28
C ALA A 2 22.81 -4.10 -25.14
N PRO A 3 22.54 -5.35 -24.73
CA PRO A 3 21.79 -6.28 -25.57
C PRO A 3 20.35 -5.78 -25.71
N LYS A 4 19.86 -5.79 -26.95
CA LYS A 4 18.43 -5.69 -27.25
C LYS A 4 17.78 -6.97 -26.72
N THR A 5 17.44 -7.03 -25.45
CA THR A 5 16.81 -8.21 -24.86
C THR A 5 15.33 -8.18 -25.19
N SER A 6 14.91 -9.16 -25.98
CA SER A 6 13.53 -9.47 -26.34
C SER A 6 12.76 -9.93 -25.10
N SER A 7 12.49 -9.03 -24.17
CA SER A 7 11.57 -9.29 -23.07
C SER A 7 10.15 -9.10 -23.59
N THR A 8 9.38 -10.19 -23.59
CA THR A 8 7.93 -10.09 -23.82
C THR A 8 7.31 -9.60 -22.52
N ASP A 9 7.18 -8.28 -22.44
CA ASP A 9 6.67 -7.61 -21.25
C ASP A 9 5.18 -7.39 -21.41
N ARG A 10 4.39 -7.97 -20.50
CA ARG A 10 2.94 -7.76 -20.48
C ARG A 10 2.47 -7.40 -19.09
N CYS A 11 1.65 -6.36 -19.00
CA CYS A 11 0.90 -6.02 -17.79
C CYS A 11 -0.53 -6.52 -17.96
N VAL A 12 -1.05 -7.28 -17.01
CA VAL A 12 -2.43 -7.76 -17.03
C VAL A 12 -3.22 -7.03 -15.95
N SER A 13 -4.27 -6.31 -16.35
CA SER A 13 -5.18 -5.59 -15.45
C SER A 13 -6.05 -6.53 -14.61
N PRO A 14 -6.76 -6.03 -13.59
CA PRO A 14 -7.76 -6.80 -12.83
C PRO A 14 -8.85 -7.40 -13.73
N SER A 15 -9.27 -6.69 -14.77
CA SER A 15 -10.24 -7.16 -15.77
C SER A 15 -9.65 -8.15 -16.79
N SER A 16 -8.40 -8.58 -16.62
CA SER A 16 -7.66 -9.47 -17.53
C SER A 16 -7.37 -8.86 -18.91
N ILE A 17 -7.33 -7.53 -19.00
CA ILE A 17 -6.89 -6.82 -20.21
C ILE A 17 -5.37 -6.71 -20.19
N GLU A 18 -4.73 -7.01 -21.32
CA GLU A 18 -3.29 -6.81 -21.49
C GLU A 18 -3.00 -5.36 -21.88
N ASP A 19 -2.18 -4.69 -21.08
CA ASP A 19 -1.65 -3.35 -21.33
C ASP A 19 -0.15 -3.43 -21.65
N ASP A 20 0.32 -2.48 -22.45
CA ASP A 20 1.74 -2.32 -22.76
C ASP A 20 2.52 -1.97 -21.47
N CYS A 21 3.65 -2.64 -21.25
CA CYS A 21 4.64 -2.22 -20.28
C CYS A 21 6.02 -2.07 -20.95
N PHE A 22 6.79 -1.12 -20.43
CA PHE A 22 8.07 -0.71 -20.97
C PHE A 22 9.14 -1.03 -19.94
N ILE A 23 10.10 -1.88 -20.31
CA ILE A 23 11.27 -2.17 -19.49
C ILE A 23 12.48 -1.42 -20.02
N GLN A 24 13.24 -0.81 -19.12
CA GLN A 24 14.47 -0.10 -19.42
C GLN A 24 15.55 -0.50 -18.41
N SER A 25 16.73 -0.91 -18.89
CA SER A 25 17.89 -1.12 -18.02
C SER A 25 18.33 0.21 -17.40
N ILE A 26 18.43 0.27 -16.07
CA ILE A 26 19.03 1.39 -15.34
C ILE A 26 20.54 1.16 -15.22
N ASP A 27 20.94 -0.06 -14.85
CA ASP A 27 22.34 -0.51 -14.80
C ASP A 27 22.47 -2.00 -15.22
N SER A 28 23.56 -2.69 -14.83
CA SER A 28 23.77 -4.10 -15.17
C SER A 28 22.84 -5.08 -14.46
N GLU A 29 22.26 -4.70 -13.32
CA GLU A 29 21.43 -5.58 -12.46
C GLU A 29 20.06 -4.96 -12.12
N GLU A 30 19.83 -3.69 -12.45
CA GLU A 30 18.62 -2.93 -12.17
C GLU A 30 17.85 -2.57 -13.45
N TYR A 31 16.55 -2.81 -13.42
CA TYR A 31 15.63 -2.52 -14.51
C TYR A 31 14.44 -1.70 -14.01
N SER A 32 14.08 -0.67 -14.76
CA SER A 32 12.86 0.12 -14.57
C SER A 32 11.72 -0.49 -15.38
N VAL A 33 10.58 -0.73 -14.74
CA VAL A 33 9.32 -1.09 -15.43
C VAL A 33 8.37 0.09 -15.37
N ARG A 34 7.83 0.49 -16.53
CA ARG A 34 6.83 1.56 -16.64
C ARG A 34 5.59 1.04 -17.35
N PHE A 35 4.42 1.31 -16.79
CA PHE A 35 3.12 1.04 -17.42
C PHE A 35 2.14 2.14 -17.03
N MET A 36 1.08 2.32 -17.82
CA MET A 36 0.04 3.32 -17.58
C MET A 36 -1.29 2.61 -17.30
N PRO A 37 -1.63 2.37 -16.02
CA PRO A 37 -2.84 1.64 -15.68
C PRO A 37 -4.10 2.42 -16.04
N ARG A 38 -5.12 1.70 -16.52
CA ARG A 38 -6.44 2.24 -16.85
C ARG A 38 -7.52 1.88 -15.82
N GLU A 39 -7.20 0.96 -14.91
CA GLU A 39 -8.11 0.44 -13.89
C GLU A 39 -7.45 0.51 -12.50
N ASN A 40 -8.28 0.52 -11.45
CA ASN A 40 -7.81 0.32 -10.08
C ASN A 40 -7.83 -1.18 -9.73
N GLY A 41 -6.89 -1.62 -8.90
CA GLY A 41 -6.77 -2.98 -8.41
C GLY A 41 -5.41 -3.62 -8.71
N ILE A 42 -5.33 -4.93 -8.53
CA ILE A 42 -4.10 -5.71 -8.70
C ILE A 42 -3.79 -5.93 -10.18
N HIS A 43 -2.68 -5.35 -10.63
CA HIS A 43 -2.09 -5.58 -11.95
C HIS A 43 -0.97 -6.61 -11.82
N ASN A 44 -0.88 -7.54 -12.77
CA ASN A 44 0.16 -8.57 -12.82
C ASN A 44 1.15 -8.24 -13.94
N ILE A 45 2.39 -7.93 -13.58
CA ILE A 45 3.48 -7.66 -14.52
C ILE A 45 4.23 -8.96 -14.75
N HIS A 46 4.19 -9.44 -15.98
CA HIS A 46 4.91 -10.61 -16.43
C HIS A 46 6.23 -10.17 -17.07
N ILE A 47 7.34 -10.71 -16.58
CA ILE A 47 8.67 -10.43 -17.11
C ILE A 47 9.31 -11.76 -17.53
N GLN A 48 9.73 -11.83 -18.78
CA GLN A 48 10.41 -12.99 -19.35
C GLN A 48 11.76 -12.61 -19.93
N PHE A 49 12.74 -13.47 -19.74
CA PHE A 49 14.05 -13.40 -20.37
C PHE A 49 14.24 -14.66 -21.22
N ASP A 50 14.51 -14.50 -22.52
CA ASP A 50 14.60 -15.60 -23.49
C ASP A 50 13.41 -16.58 -23.43
N GLY A 51 12.19 -16.04 -23.24
CA GLY A 51 10.96 -16.83 -23.14
C GLY A 51 10.74 -17.55 -21.81
N VAL A 52 11.62 -17.34 -20.82
CA VAL A 52 11.53 -17.93 -19.48
C VAL A 52 11.17 -16.85 -18.47
N TYR A 53 10.17 -17.11 -17.62
CA TYR A 53 9.82 -16.21 -16.53
C TYR A 53 10.98 -16.06 -15.55
N ILE A 54 11.31 -14.82 -15.21
CA ILE A 54 12.29 -14.55 -14.16
C ILE A 54 11.72 -14.87 -12.78
N ASN A 55 12.60 -15.02 -11.79
CA ASN A 55 12.17 -15.17 -10.40
C ASN A 55 11.32 -13.96 -9.96
N GLY A 56 10.19 -14.24 -9.31
CA GLY A 56 9.25 -13.21 -8.85
C GLY A 56 8.17 -12.83 -9.88
N SER A 57 8.30 -13.25 -11.14
CA SER A 57 7.24 -13.05 -12.13
C SER A 57 6.08 -14.06 -11.93
N PRO A 58 4.81 -13.63 -11.95
CA PRO A 58 4.37 -12.25 -12.14
C PRO A 58 4.49 -11.40 -10.87
N PHE A 59 4.90 -10.15 -11.06
CA PHE A 59 4.95 -9.15 -9.99
C PHE A 59 3.56 -8.51 -9.84
N ARG A 60 3.05 -8.46 -8.60
CA ARG A 60 1.74 -7.86 -8.30
C ARG A 60 1.91 -6.40 -7.92
N VAL A 61 1.25 -5.50 -8.65
CA VAL A 61 1.23 -4.06 -8.38
C VAL A 61 -0.20 -3.63 -8.09
N ASN A 62 -0.44 -3.07 -6.90
CA ASN A 62 -1.75 -2.52 -6.56
C ASN A 62 -1.82 -1.06 -7.05
N VAL A 63 -2.77 -0.78 -7.95
CA VAL A 63 -2.99 0.56 -8.51
C VAL A 63 -4.29 1.14 -7.98
N GLY A 64 -4.27 2.40 -7.58
CA GLY A 64 -5.45 3.12 -7.11
C GLY A 64 -5.29 3.59 -5.67
N LYS A 65 -6.36 4.18 -5.12
CA LYS A 65 -6.39 4.45 -3.67
C LYS A 65 -6.24 3.11 -2.96
N VAL A 66 -5.32 3.02 -2.01
CA VAL A 66 -5.40 1.97 -0.99
C VAL A 66 -6.75 2.19 -0.37
N ASP A 67 -7.72 1.31 -0.66
CA ASP A 67 -8.99 1.33 0.04
C ASP A 67 -8.65 1.41 1.53
N ALA A 68 -9.36 2.29 2.25
CA ALA A 68 -9.12 2.40 3.67
C ALA A 68 -9.27 1.00 4.25
N ASP A 69 -8.23 0.49 4.92
CA ASP A 69 -8.24 -0.81 5.58
C ASP A 69 -8.33 -0.57 7.08
N PRO A 70 -9.54 -0.61 7.66
CA PRO A 70 -9.71 -0.45 9.10
C PRO A 70 -8.99 -1.53 9.90
N ALA A 71 -8.74 -2.72 9.31
CA ALA A 71 -8.02 -3.79 9.99
C ALA A 71 -6.51 -3.49 10.12
N ALA A 72 -6.00 -2.56 9.33
CA ALA A 72 -4.61 -2.08 9.42
C ALA A 72 -4.44 -0.90 10.39
N ILE A 73 -5.52 -0.44 11.06
CA ILE A 73 -5.47 0.56 12.13
C ILE A 73 -5.17 -0.14 13.45
N TYR A 74 -4.19 0.37 14.21
CA TYR A 74 -3.86 -0.16 15.53
C TYR A 74 -3.77 0.96 16.57
N ALA A 75 -4.45 0.78 17.72
CA ALA A 75 -4.39 1.74 18.82
C ALA A 75 -3.66 1.13 20.03
N HIS A 76 -2.78 1.91 20.66
CA HIS A 76 -2.03 1.47 21.84
C HIS A 76 -1.73 2.62 22.81
N GLY A 77 -1.54 2.30 24.08
CA GLY A 77 -1.20 3.28 25.12
C GLY A 77 -1.89 2.99 26.44
N TYR A 78 -1.46 3.69 27.50
CA TYR A 78 -2.04 3.53 28.83
C TYR A 78 -3.49 4.03 28.89
N GLY A 79 -3.85 5.02 28.07
CA GLY A 79 -5.21 5.57 27.97
C GLY A 79 -6.26 4.61 27.41
N LEU A 80 -5.86 3.44 26.89
CA LEU A 80 -6.79 2.39 26.41
C LEU A 80 -7.06 1.29 27.45
N LYS A 81 -6.43 1.38 28.64
CA LYS A 81 -6.55 0.40 29.73
C LYS A 81 -7.14 1.09 30.96
N ASP A 82 -6.50 0.93 32.11
CA ASP A 82 -6.92 1.53 33.37
C ASP A 82 -6.51 2.99 33.45
N ILE A 83 -7.48 3.87 33.69
CA ILE A 83 -7.29 5.30 33.83
C ILE A 83 -7.79 5.72 35.21
N LYS A 84 -7.04 6.61 35.89
CA LYS A 84 -7.45 7.17 37.18
C LYS A 84 -8.10 8.53 36.98
N THR A 85 -9.20 8.77 37.69
CA THR A 85 -9.91 10.06 37.67
C THR A 85 -8.96 11.21 37.97
N GLY A 86 -9.05 12.27 37.16
CA GLY A 86 -8.24 13.49 37.31
C GLY A 86 -6.80 13.37 36.82
N GLN A 87 -6.37 12.19 36.33
CA GLN A 87 -5.05 12.04 35.71
C GLN A 87 -5.16 12.12 34.20
N LYS A 88 -4.31 12.94 33.58
CA LYS A 88 -4.14 12.94 32.13
C LYS A 88 -3.53 11.62 31.70
N THR A 89 -4.01 11.08 30.59
CA THR A 89 -3.46 9.87 29.96
C THR A 89 -3.46 10.05 28.46
N ASP A 90 -2.63 9.27 27.77
CA ASP A 90 -2.44 9.33 26.33
C ASP A 90 -2.57 7.94 25.71
N PHE A 91 -2.99 7.92 24.46
CA PHE A 91 -2.95 6.76 23.56
C PHE A 91 -2.64 7.22 22.15
N ILE A 92 -2.12 6.31 21.35
CA ILE A 92 -1.68 6.52 19.98
C ILE A 92 -2.56 5.69 19.06
N ILE A 93 -2.98 6.27 17.94
CA ILE A 93 -3.62 5.57 16.83
C ILE A 93 -2.62 5.55 15.67
N ASP A 94 -2.16 4.35 15.30
CA ASP A 94 -1.32 4.11 14.14
C ASP A 94 -2.20 3.84 12.91
N THR A 95 -2.08 4.70 11.91
CA THR A 95 -2.79 4.61 10.62
C THR A 95 -1.86 4.39 9.44
N CYS A 96 -0.57 4.12 9.66
CA CYS A 96 0.45 4.11 8.59
C CYS A 96 0.12 3.14 7.44
N ASN A 97 -0.59 2.03 7.74
CA ASN A 97 -0.95 1.01 6.77
C ASN A 97 -2.44 1.02 6.38
N ALA A 98 -3.23 1.94 6.92
CA ALA A 98 -4.69 1.95 6.76
C ALA A 98 -5.17 2.66 5.49
N GLY A 99 -4.29 3.31 4.72
CA GLY A 99 -4.69 4.08 3.53
C GLY A 99 -5.32 5.44 3.87
N ALA A 100 -5.84 6.13 2.86
CA ALA A 100 -6.42 7.47 3.03
C ALA A 100 -7.89 7.39 3.47
N GLY A 101 -8.25 8.09 4.55
CA GLY A 101 -9.61 8.08 5.08
C GLY A 101 -9.84 9.11 6.20
N ALA A 102 -11.07 9.19 6.69
CA ALA A 102 -11.40 10.01 7.86
C ALA A 102 -11.31 9.15 9.14
N LEU A 103 -10.58 9.64 10.14
CA LEU A 103 -10.48 9.03 11.46
C LEU A 103 -11.40 9.79 12.44
N GLY A 104 -12.35 9.08 13.04
CA GLY A 104 -13.20 9.59 14.11
C GLY A 104 -12.85 8.93 15.45
N VAL A 105 -12.79 9.72 16.52
CA VAL A 105 -12.54 9.23 17.88
C VAL A 105 -13.64 9.75 18.79
N THR A 106 -14.33 8.84 19.48
CA THR A 106 -15.35 9.15 20.47
C THR A 106 -14.95 8.51 21.79
N ILE A 107 -15.10 9.26 22.89
CA ILE A 107 -14.93 8.75 24.25
C ILE A 107 -16.26 8.91 24.99
N ASP A 108 -16.84 7.79 25.41
CA ASP A 108 -18.05 7.76 26.21
C ASP A 108 -17.74 7.46 27.68
N GLY A 109 -18.34 8.21 28.59
CA GLY A 109 -18.13 8.04 30.03
C GLY A 109 -19.18 8.76 30.87
N PRO A 110 -19.21 8.52 32.20
CA PRO A 110 -20.19 9.11 33.11
C PRO A 110 -20.02 10.62 33.32
N SER A 111 -18.94 11.21 32.82
CA SER A 111 -18.64 12.65 32.91
C SER A 111 -18.03 13.16 31.61
N ASN A 112 -18.09 14.47 31.39
CA ASN A 112 -17.46 15.11 30.22
C ASN A 112 -15.96 14.80 30.16
N MET A 113 -15.51 14.30 29.02
CA MET A 113 -14.10 14.07 28.71
C MET A 113 -13.64 15.02 27.60
N ILE A 114 -12.37 15.44 27.66
CA ILE A 114 -11.77 16.34 26.66
C ILE A 114 -10.65 15.58 25.96
N LEU A 115 -10.72 15.53 24.64
CA LEU A 115 -9.70 14.95 23.76
C LEU A 115 -8.76 16.05 23.25
N TYR A 116 -7.46 15.79 23.33
CA TYR A 116 -6.45 16.62 22.71
C TYR A 116 -5.76 15.81 21.61
N PHE A 117 -5.84 16.30 20.37
CA PHE A 117 -5.11 15.72 19.24
C PHE A 117 -3.77 16.43 19.08
N ASN A 118 -2.69 15.67 19.17
CA ASN A 118 -1.35 16.14 18.83
C ASN A 118 -0.95 15.45 17.53
N HIS A 119 -0.50 16.24 16.55
CA HIS A 119 -0.11 15.77 15.22
C HIS A 119 1.38 15.51 15.12
#